data_AF-K0F3T2-F1
#
_entry.id   AF-K0F3T2-F1
#
_cell.length_a   1.000
_cell.length_b   1.000
_cell.length_c   1.000
_cell.angle_alpha   90.00
_cell.angle_beta   90.00
_cell.angle_gamma   90.00
#
_symmetry.space_group_name_H-M   'P 1'
#
loop_
_entity.id
_entity.type
_entity.pdbx_description
1 polymer ?
#
loop_
_entity_poly.entity_id
_entity_poly.type
_entity_poly.pdbx_seq_one_letter_code
_entity_poly.pdbx_strand_id
1 'polypeptide(L)'
;MNRDDTRAEPRLSRPLLGLAAISFAAGLISGGMLYLDRSPQQQAHVAGTAAWGPHLVLFVLAVATVTYLVRRHGLSPAALLAPVSHGAAQRLTRTVRSIPAHPTALLRLLLAVLPLAVLVYSPYRIGVQILAGLDPNFTANAWGGPSYPGAMACHYLDAALLIAGSAYLLHRLLLPAGPAKQAAPVPQR
;
A
#
# COMPACT_ATOMS: atom_id res chain seq x y z
N MET A 1 -22.78 -0.50 -31.44
CA MET A 1 -22.26 -0.77 -30.08
C MET A 1 -20.75 -0.92 -30.18
N ASN A 2 -20.00 0.19 -30.16
CA ASN A 2 -18.54 0.14 -30.25
C ASN A 2 -17.95 0.34 -28.84
N ARG A 3 -17.75 -0.77 -28.10
CA ARG A 3 -16.92 -0.77 -26.89
C ARG A 3 -15.47 -0.91 -27.34
N ASP A 4 -14.90 0.15 -27.89
CA ASP A 4 -13.44 0.33 -27.87
C ASP A 4 -13.04 0.80 -26.46
N ASP A 5 -13.39 -0.01 -25.46
CA ASP A 5 -12.94 0.13 -24.08
C ASP A 5 -11.55 -0.51 -24.02
N THR A 6 -10.62 -0.01 -24.83
CA THR A 6 -9.18 -0.21 -24.61
C THR A 6 -8.85 0.55 -23.31
N ARG A 7 -9.26 -0.03 -22.18
CA ARG A 7 -8.91 0.46 -20.85
C ARG A 7 -7.40 0.46 -20.80
N ALA A 8 -6.82 1.63 -21.05
CA ALA A 8 -5.39 1.81 -21.08
C ALA A 8 -4.84 1.19 -19.79
N GLU A 9 -4.03 0.14 -19.93
CA GLU A 9 -3.40 -0.48 -18.78
C GLU A 9 -2.70 0.61 -17.96
N PRO A 10 -2.83 0.62 -16.63
CA PRO A 10 -2.14 1.60 -15.83
C PRO A 10 -0.65 1.49 -16.09
N ARG A 11 -0.08 2.52 -16.70
CA ARG A 11 1.37 2.60 -16.86
C ARG A 11 1.98 2.69 -15.46
N LEU A 12 2.79 1.71 -15.09
CA LEU A 12 3.50 1.70 -13.82
C LEU A 12 4.68 2.68 -13.85
N SER A 13 4.88 3.39 -12.74
CA SER A 13 6.03 4.26 -12.55
C SER A 13 7.22 3.41 -12.12
N ARG A 14 8.23 3.27 -13.00
CA ARG A 14 9.46 2.51 -12.68
C ARG A 14 10.12 2.97 -11.38
N PRO A 15 10.26 4.28 -11.09
CA PRO A 15 10.82 4.73 -9.81
C PRO A 15 10.01 4.29 -8.59
N LEU A 16 8.67 4.42 -8.63
CA LEU A 16 7.83 4.06 -7.48
C LEU A 16 7.80 2.54 -7.27
N LEU A 17 7.74 1.77 -8.37
CA LEU A 17 7.83 0.32 -8.32
C LEU A 17 9.20 -0.13 -7.79
N GLY A 18 10.28 0.53 -8.22
CA GLY A 18 11.64 0.29 -7.72
C GLY A 18 11.75 0.55 -6.22
N LEU A 19 11.20 1.66 -5.72
CA LEU A 19 11.16 1.95 -4.27
C LEU A 19 10.38 0.89 -3.49
N ALA A 20 9.21 0.47 -3.99
CA ALA A 20 8.42 -0.59 -3.36
C ALA A 20 9.18 -1.93 -3.33
N ALA A 21 9.84 -2.29 -4.44
CA ALA A 21 10.61 -3.52 -4.56
C ALA A 21 11.86 -3.52 -3.67
N ILE A 22 12.62 -2.42 -3.64
CA ILE A 22 13.78 -2.26 -2.77
C ILE A 22 13.35 -2.32 -1.30
N SER A 23 12.28 -1.61 -0.93
CA SER A 23 11.76 -1.60 0.43
C SER A 23 11.34 -3.01 0.86
N PHE A 24 10.60 -3.73 0.01
CA PHE A 24 10.22 -5.12 0.24
C PHE A 24 11.44 -6.05 0.40
N ALA A 25 12.44 -5.94 -0.48
CA ALA A 25 13.65 -6.75 -0.42
C ALA A 25 14.47 -6.47 0.86
N ALA A 26 14.61 -5.20 1.24
CA ALA A 26 15.24 -4.81 2.51
C ALA A 26 14.48 -5.38 3.72
N GLY A 27 13.16 -5.44 3.61
CA GLY A 27 12.28 -6.08 4.58
C GLY A 27 12.56 -7.57 4.71
N LEU A 28 12.58 -8.30 3.60
CA LEU A 28 12.92 -9.73 3.57
C LEU A 28 14.28 -10.00 4.20
N ILE A 29 15.32 -9.24 3.84
CA ILE A 29 16.67 -9.40 4.41
C ILE A 29 16.63 -9.18 5.92
N SER A 30 16.01 -8.09 6.38
CA SER A 30 15.89 -7.76 7.80
C SER A 30 15.12 -8.84 8.56
N GLY A 31 14.01 -9.34 8.00
CA GLY A 31 13.24 -10.43 8.58
C GLY A 31 14.02 -11.74 8.67
N GLY A 32 14.84 -12.04 7.64
CA GLY A 32 15.75 -13.18 7.65
C GLY A 32 16.80 -13.06 8.76
N MET A 33 17.39 -11.88 8.94
CA MET A 33 18.32 -11.63 10.04
C MET A 33 17.67 -11.81 11.41
N LEU A 34 16.46 -11.27 11.61
CA LEU A 34 15.71 -11.44 12.85
C LEU A 34 15.38 -12.92 13.13
N TYR A 35 15.03 -13.69 12.09
CA TYR A 35 14.76 -15.11 12.22
C TYR A 35 16.03 -15.91 12.56
N LEU A 36 17.18 -15.54 12.01
CA LEU A 36 18.47 -16.19 12.31
C LEU A 36 18.97 -15.88 13.72
N ASP A 37 18.67 -14.69 14.24
CA ASP A 37 19.03 -14.24 15.60
C ASP A 37 17.98 -14.58 16.66
N ARG A 38 17.00 -15.44 16.33
CA ARG A 38 15.91 -15.76 17.26
C ARG A 38 16.41 -16.47 18.51
N SER A 39 15.80 -16.14 19.63
CA SER A 39 16.01 -16.87 20.89
C SER A 39 15.47 -18.31 20.80
N PRO A 40 16.19 -19.33 21.30
CA PRO A 40 15.67 -20.68 21.42
C PRO A 40 14.64 -20.82 22.54
N GLN A 41 14.59 -19.87 23.48
CA GLN A 41 13.58 -19.86 24.54
C GLN A 41 12.24 -19.43 23.94
N GLN A 42 11.22 -20.27 24.09
CA GLN A 42 9.88 -19.93 23.62
C GLN A 42 9.22 -18.92 24.55
N GLN A 43 8.79 -17.80 24.00
CA GLN A 43 7.98 -16.81 24.68
C GLN A 43 6.56 -17.37 24.87
N ALA A 44 6.08 -17.32 26.11
CA ALA A 44 4.71 -17.71 26.41
C ALA A 44 3.70 -16.76 25.74
N HIS A 45 2.64 -17.34 25.17
CA HIS A 45 1.47 -16.58 24.73
C HIS A 45 0.72 -16.03 25.96
N VAL A 46 0.39 -14.74 25.93
CA VAL A 46 -0.43 -14.07 26.93
C VAL A 46 -1.85 -13.95 26.37
N ALA A 47 -2.82 -14.55 27.07
CA ALA A 47 -4.22 -14.50 26.67
C ALA A 47 -4.71 -13.03 26.52
N GLY A 48 -5.49 -12.77 25.49
CA GLY A 48 -6.02 -11.44 25.17
C GLY A 48 -5.15 -10.59 24.24
N THR A 49 -3.88 -10.96 24.02
CA THR A 49 -2.98 -10.22 23.10
C THR A 49 -3.32 -10.43 21.61
N ALA A 50 -3.99 -11.53 21.26
CA ALA A 50 -4.24 -11.90 19.87
C ALA A 50 -5.17 -10.93 19.11
N ALA A 51 -5.99 -10.11 19.79
CA ALA A 51 -6.80 -9.05 19.16
C ALA A 51 -7.59 -9.44 17.89
N TRP A 52 -8.09 -10.69 17.79
CA TRP A 52 -8.85 -11.15 16.63
C TRP A 52 -10.15 -10.39 16.41
N GLY A 53 -10.84 -9.99 17.48
CA GLY A 53 -12.11 -9.25 17.41
C GLY A 53 -12.01 -7.97 16.58
N PRO A 54 -11.10 -7.03 16.92
CA PRO A 54 -10.84 -5.83 16.12
C PRO A 54 -10.52 -6.13 14.64
N HIS A 55 -9.68 -7.12 14.36
CA HIS A 55 -9.29 -7.45 12.97
C HIS A 55 -10.43 -8.07 12.18
N LEU A 56 -11.31 -8.86 12.80
CA LEU A 56 -12.51 -9.37 12.16
C LEU A 56 -13.46 -8.23 11.78
N VAL A 57 -13.64 -7.25 12.66
CA VAL A 57 -14.43 -6.05 12.36
C VAL A 57 -13.83 -5.27 11.18
N LEU A 58 -12.52 -5.03 11.21
CA LEU A 58 -11.80 -4.35 10.13
C LEU A 58 -11.92 -5.11 8.80
N PHE A 59 -11.83 -6.44 8.83
CA PHE A 59 -11.97 -7.29 7.65
C PHE A 59 -13.37 -7.15 7.04
N VAL A 60 -14.42 -7.26 7.86
CA VAL A 60 -15.81 -7.09 7.41
C VAL A 60 -16.02 -5.71 6.79
N LEU A 61 -15.51 -4.66 7.42
CA LEU A 61 -15.60 -3.29 6.90
C LEU A 61 -14.85 -3.11 5.58
N ALA A 62 -13.67 -3.73 5.44
CA ALA A 62 -12.89 -3.71 4.20
C ALA A 62 -13.66 -4.40 3.06
N VAL A 63 -14.20 -5.60 3.31
CA VAL A 63 -15.00 -6.35 2.34
C VAL A 63 -16.26 -5.58 1.95
N ALA A 64 -16.98 -5.00 2.92
CA ALA A 64 -18.15 -4.18 2.66
C ALA A 64 -17.82 -2.95 1.80
N THR A 65 -16.71 -2.26 2.11
CA THR A 65 -16.25 -1.09 1.37
C THR A 65 -15.87 -1.45 -0.07
N VAL A 66 -15.06 -2.50 -0.27
CA VAL A 66 -14.68 -2.97 -1.60
C VAL A 66 -15.90 -3.39 -2.40
N THR A 67 -16.81 -4.15 -1.81
CA THR A 67 -18.06 -4.60 -2.45
C THR A 67 -18.91 -3.41 -2.88
N TYR A 68 -19.07 -2.42 -2.01
CA TYR A 68 -19.79 -1.18 -2.31
C TYR A 68 -19.14 -0.43 -3.48
N LEU A 69 -17.82 -0.22 -3.46
CA LEU A 69 -17.10 0.50 -4.51
C LEU A 69 -17.13 -0.24 -5.85
N VAL A 70 -17.00 -1.56 -5.87
CA VAL A 70 -17.15 -2.39 -7.08
C VAL A 70 -18.54 -2.22 -7.67
N ARG A 71 -19.59 -2.33 -6.85
CA ARG A 71 -20.99 -2.24 -7.30
C ARG A 71 -21.38 -0.83 -7.76
N ARG A 72 -20.83 0.22 -7.15
CA ARG A 72 -21.21 1.62 -7.44
C ARG A 72 -20.34 2.29 -8.51
N HIS A 73 -19.06 1.94 -8.59
CA HIS A 73 -18.10 2.64 -9.43
C HIS A 73 -17.36 1.75 -10.44
N GLY A 74 -17.54 0.42 -10.39
CA GLY A 74 -16.86 -0.49 -11.29
C GLY A 74 -15.33 -0.47 -11.11
N LEU A 75 -14.85 -0.85 -9.93
CA LEU A 75 -13.40 -0.90 -9.67
C LEU A 75 -12.70 -1.86 -10.63
N SER A 76 -11.65 -1.36 -11.28
CA SER A 76 -10.73 -2.18 -12.06
C SER A 76 -9.69 -2.83 -11.13
N PRO A 77 -9.24 -4.08 -11.36
CA PRO A 77 -8.13 -4.70 -10.62
C PRO A 77 -6.87 -3.83 -10.61
N ALA A 78 -6.68 -3.07 -11.69
CA ALA A 78 -5.64 -2.06 -11.84
C ALA A 78 -5.60 -1.00 -10.71
N ALA A 79 -6.71 -0.75 -10.01
CA ALA A 79 -6.77 0.19 -8.89
C ALA A 79 -5.87 -0.22 -7.72
N LEU A 80 -5.55 -1.52 -7.59
CA LEU A 80 -4.61 -2.02 -6.58
C LEU A 80 -3.19 -1.48 -6.78
N LEU A 81 -2.83 -1.17 -8.03
CA LEU A 81 -1.51 -0.64 -8.40
C LEU A 81 -1.50 0.91 -8.45
N ALA A 82 -2.60 1.56 -8.04
CA ALA A 82 -2.69 3.02 -8.04
C ALA A 82 -1.52 3.73 -7.33
N PRO A 83 -1.01 3.26 -6.17
CA PRO A 83 0.10 3.91 -5.47
C PRO A 83 1.41 3.96 -6.27
N VAL A 84 1.65 2.97 -7.14
CA VAL A 84 2.87 2.85 -7.96
C VAL A 84 2.64 3.23 -9.42
N SER A 85 1.49 3.82 -9.73
CA SER A 85 1.14 4.24 -11.09
C SER A 85 1.91 5.49 -11.53
N HIS A 86 2.04 5.67 -12.84
CA HIS A 86 2.53 6.92 -13.43
C HIS A 86 1.67 8.12 -13.03
N GLY A 87 0.36 7.91 -12.88
CA GLY A 87 -0.56 8.92 -12.36
C GLY A 87 -0.14 9.39 -10.97
N ALA A 88 0.14 8.48 -10.03
CA ALA A 88 0.64 8.84 -8.70
C ALA A 88 1.96 9.63 -8.76
N ALA A 89 2.93 9.19 -9.57
CA ALA A 89 4.20 9.88 -9.74
C ALA A 89 4.05 11.29 -10.32
N GLN A 90 3.16 11.47 -11.30
CA GLN A 90 2.85 12.78 -11.88
C GLN A 90 2.22 13.72 -10.86
N ARG A 91 1.30 13.23 -10.02
CA ARG A 91 0.64 14.01 -8.97
C ARG A 91 1.65 14.52 -7.95
N LEU A 92 2.57 13.66 -7.52
CA LEU A 92 3.67 14.04 -6.63
C LEU A 92 4.57 15.09 -7.29
N THR A 93 5.07 14.80 -8.50
CA THR A 93 5.98 15.69 -9.24
C THR A 93 5.36 17.07 -9.48
N ARG A 94 4.08 17.12 -9.83
CA ARG A 94 3.35 18.38 -10.04
C ARG A 94 3.18 19.17 -8.76
N THR A 95 2.84 18.49 -7.66
CA THR A 95 2.72 19.13 -6.36
C THR A 95 4.06 19.78 -5.98
N VAL A 96 5.17 19.06 -6.12
CA VAL A 96 6.52 19.59 -5.87
C VAL A 96 6.85 20.78 -6.76
N ARG A 97 6.64 20.66 -8.08
CA ARG A 97 6.94 21.74 -9.04
C ARG A 97 6.06 22.97 -8.88
N SER A 98 4.89 22.83 -8.28
CA SER A 98 3.96 23.95 -8.05
C SER A 98 4.31 24.81 -6.83
N ILE A 99 5.22 24.33 -5.95
CA ILE A 99 5.58 25.01 -4.70
C ILE A 99 5.98 26.49 -4.91
N PRO A 100 6.85 26.84 -5.89
CA PRO A 100 7.28 28.23 -6.06
C PRO A 100 6.13 29.19 -6.41
N ALA A 101 5.10 28.70 -7.11
CA ALA A 101 3.95 29.50 -7.53
C ALA A 101 2.79 29.45 -6.52
N HIS A 102 2.72 28.38 -5.72
CA HIS A 102 1.59 28.10 -4.82
C HIS A 102 2.10 27.57 -3.47
N PRO A 103 2.32 28.42 -2.46
CA PRO A 103 2.86 27.99 -1.15
C PRO A 103 1.96 26.97 -0.43
N THR A 104 0.66 26.94 -0.73
CA THR A 104 -0.25 25.89 -0.23
C THR A 104 0.13 24.48 -0.71
N ALA A 105 0.87 24.36 -1.81
CA ALA A 105 1.43 23.08 -2.27
C ALA A 105 2.50 22.55 -1.32
N LEU A 106 3.27 23.42 -0.65
CA LEU A 106 4.23 23.01 0.38
C LEU A 106 3.49 22.41 1.58
N LEU A 107 2.44 23.05 2.07
CA LEU A 107 1.61 22.50 3.15
C LEU A 107 1.01 21.15 2.76
N ARG A 108 0.46 21.03 1.55
CA ARG A 108 -0.04 19.74 1.02
C ARG A 108 1.04 18.67 0.99
N LEU A 109 2.26 19.01 0.60
CA LEU A 109 3.38 18.08 0.57
C LEU A 109 3.83 17.67 1.98
N LEU A 110 3.90 18.61 2.92
CA LEU A 110 4.22 18.33 4.33
C LEU A 110 3.19 17.36 4.95
N LEU A 111 1.90 17.60 4.71
CA LEU A 111 0.83 16.69 5.13
C LEU A 111 0.90 15.34 4.40
N ALA A 112 1.42 15.31 3.17
CA ALA A 112 1.58 14.08 2.40
C ALA A 112 2.79 13.24 2.85
N VAL A 113 3.71 13.76 3.67
CA VAL A 113 4.89 13.01 4.13
C VAL A 113 4.48 11.74 4.87
N LEU A 114 3.52 11.82 5.79
CA LEU A 114 3.08 10.67 6.58
C LEU A 114 2.50 9.54 5.69
N PRO A 115 1.50 9.77 4.82
CA PRO A 115 1.01 8.71 3.93
C PRO A 115 2.05 8.25 2.89
N LEU A 116 2.97 9.11 2.45
CA LEU A 116 4.11 8.67 1.62
C LEU A 116 5.02 7.70 2.38
N ALA A 117 5.35 8.02 3.63
CA ALA A 117 6.18 7.17 4.49
C ALA A 117 5.53 5.81 4.72
N VAL A 118 4.22 5.77 4.97
CA VAL A 118 3.45 4.52 5.09
C VAL A 118 3.54 3.70 3.80
N LEU A 119 3.37 4.30 2.62
CA LEU A 119 3.46 3.56 1.35
C LEU A 119 4.85 3.00 1.07
N VAL A 120 5.92 3.62 1.58
CA VAL A 120 7.28 3.09 1.49
C VAL A 120 7.52 2.01 2.54
N TYR A 121 7.08 2.23 3.79
CA TYR A 121 7.31 1.34 4.92
C TYR A 121 6.49 0.05 4.87
N SER A 122 5.27 0.08 4.33
CA SER A 122 4.39 -1.09 4.29
C SER A 122 5.01 -2.27 3.51
N PRO A 123 5.56 -2.10 2.28
CA PRO A 123 6.31 -3.17 1.61
C PRO A 123 7.46 -3.73 2.45
N TYR A 124 8.22 -2.86 3.13
CA TYR A 124 9.29 -3.30 4.04
C TYR A 124 8.73 -4.18 5.17
N ARG A 125 7.67 -3.73 5.84
CA ARG A 125 7.04 -4.50 6.92
C ARG A 125 6.50 -5.85 6.48
N ILE A 126 5.85 -5.88 5.31
CA ILE A 126 5.40 -7.15 4.70
C ILE A 126 6.61 -8.07 4.51
N GLY A 127 7.71 -7.57 3.94
CA GLY A 127 8.94 -8.33 3.76
C GLY A 127 9.51 -8.88 5.07
N VAL A 128 9.59 -8.04 6.13
CA VAL A 128 10.07 -8.47 7.46
C VAL A 128 9.23 -9.63 7.99
N GLN A 129 7.91 -9.51 7.90
CA GLN A 129 6.95 -10.43 8.50
C GLN A 129 6.96 -11.82 7.85
N ILE A 130 7.28 -11.92 6.56
CA ILE A 130 7.38 -13.21 5.85
C ILE A 130 8.39 -14.14 6.52
N LEU A 131 9.58 -13.64 6.86
CA LEU A 131 10.64 -14.46 7.44
C LEU A 131 10.68 -14.38 8.96
N ALA A 132 10.55 -13.19 9.55
CA ALA A 132 10.53 -13.04 11.00
C ALA A 132 9.32 -13.74 11.62
N GLY A 133 8.17 -13.78 10.93
CA GLY A 133 6.98 -14.47 11.41
C GLY A 133 7.13 -15.99 11.52
N LEU A 134 8.14 -16.59 10.87
CA LEU A 134 8.43 -18.02 11.03
C LEU A 134 9.02 -18.34 12.41
N ASP A 135 9.48 -17.33 13.15
CA ASP A 135 9.85 -17.48 14.55
C ASP A 135 8.60 -17.47 15.44
N PRO A 136 8.29 -18.56 16.16
CA PRO A 136 7.14 -18.59 17.08
C PRO A 136 7.17 -17.48 18.14
N ASN A 137 8.35 -16.98 18.52
CA ASN A 137 8.47 -15.87 19.47
C ASN A 137 7.96 -14.55 18.88
N PHE A 138 8.20 -14.33 17.58
CA PHE A 138 7.70 -13.15 16.87
C PHE A 138 6.17 -13.12 16.85
N THR A 139 5.52 -14.29 16.77
CA THR A 139 4.07 -14.38 16.64
C THR A 139 3.35 -14.64 17.96
N ALA A 140 4.06 -15.08 19.01
CA ALA A 140 3.48 -15.51 20.29
C ALA A 140 2.49 -14.50 20.88
N ASN A 141 2.79 -13.20 20.82
CA ASN A 141 1.95 -12.12 21.34
C ASN A 141 1.59 -11.06 20.28
N ALA A 142 1.74 -11.40 19.00
CA ALA A 142 1.32 -10.55 17.90
C ALA A 142 -0.20 -10.54 17.77
N TRP A 143 -0.75 -9.48 17.17
CA TRP A 143 -2.14 -9.49 16.72
C TRP A 143 -2.34 -10.59 15.68
N GLY A 144 -3.36 -11.43 15.88
CA GLY A 144 -3.61 -12.67 15.14
C GLY A 144 -2.82 -13.89 15.62
N GLY A 145 -1.86 -13.72 16.54
CA GLY A 145 -1.06 -14.78 17.14
C GLY A 145 -1.87 -15.75 18.01
N PRO A 146 -1.22 -16.80 18.57
CA PRO A 146 0.22 -17.08 18.51
C PRO A 146 0.68 -17.74 17.20
N SER A 147 -0.25 -18.17 16.34
CA SER A 147 0.07 -18.86 15.08
C SER A 147 0.60 -17.90 14.01
N TYR A 148 1.52 -18.38 13.18
CA TYR A 148 2.01 -17.63 12.02
C TYR A 148 0.89 -17.22 11.04
N PRO A 149 -0.01 -18.12 10.58
CA PRO A 149 -1.05 -17.73 9.63
C PRO A 149 -1.98 -16.63 10.18
N GLY A 150 -2.34 -16.73 11.46
CA GLY A 150 -3.17 -15.73 12.11
C GLY A 150 -2.48 -14.37 12.21
N ALA A 151 -1.22 -14.35 12.65
CA ALA A 151 -0.41 -13.13 12.71
C ALA A 151 -0.26 -12.48 11.33
N MET A 152 0.02 -13.27 10.30
CA MET A 152 0.14 -12.77 8.93
C MET A 152 -1.18 -12.22 8.39
N ALA A 153 -2.30 -12.90 8.66
CA ALA A 153 -3.61 -12.42 8.22
C ALA A 153 -3.93 -11.03 8.80
N CYS A 154 -3.71 -10.83 10.09
CA CYS A 154 -3.95 -9.54 10.75
C CYS A 154 -3.01 -8.45 10.23
N HIS A 155 -1.71 -8.74 10.17
CA HIS A 155 -0.73 -7.75 9.71
C HIS A 155 -0.84 -7.39 8.23
N TYR A 156 -1.21 -8.32 7.36
CA TYR A 156 -1.41 -8.02 5.95
C TYR A 156 -2.73 -7.29 5.70
N LEU A 157 -3.76 -7.55 6.52
CA LEU A 157 -4.97 -6.72 6.53
C LEU A 157 -4.62 -5.28 6.93
N ASP A 158 -3.86 -5.08 8.01
CA ASP A 158 -3.40 -3.76 8.45
C ASP A 158 -2.60 -3.07 7.34
N ALA A 159 -1.63 -3.76 6.74
CA ALA A 159 -0.83 -3.22 5.66
C ALA A 159 -1.70 -2.82 4.46
N ALA A 160 -2.67 -3.64 4.06
CA ALA A 160 -3.60 -3.33 2.98
C ALA A 160 -4.46 -2.10 3.29
N LEU A 161 -5.01 -2.01 4.51
CA LEU A 161 -5.81 -0.87 4.95
C LEU A 161 -4.99 0.42 5.03
N LEU A 162 -3.78 0.35 5.57
CA LEU A 162 -2.85 1.48 5.65
C LEU A 162 -2.41 1.95 4.26
N ILE A 163 -2.14 1.03 3.34
CA ILE A 163 -1.82 1.35 1.93
C ILE A 163 -3.01 2.03 1.26
N ALA A 164 -4.22 1.46 1.40
CA ALA A 164 -5.43 2.01 0.80
C ALA A 164 -5.77 3.41 1.36
N GLY A 165 -5.73 3.56 2.69
CA GLY A 165 -5.93 4.84 3.36
C GLY A 165 -4.89 5.89 2.95
N SER A 166 -3.61 5.50 2.85
CA SER A 166 -2.55 6.39 2.39
C SER A 166 -2.73 6.80 0.93
N ALA A 167 -3.09 5.87 0.06
CA ALA A 167 -3.39 6.14 -1.35
C ALA A 167 -4.56 7.13 -1.49
N TYR A 168 -5.61 6.95 -0.68
CA TYR A 168 -6.74 7.86 -0.63
C TYR A 168 -6.34 9.25 -0.13
N LEU A 169 -5.60 9.35 0.97
CA LEU A 169 -5.13 10.64 1.49
C LEU A 169 -4.25 11.37 0.47
N LEU A 170 -3.33 10.67 -0.20
CA LEU A 170 -2.55 11.25 -1.30
C LEU A 170 -3.42 11.64 -2.49
N HIS A 171 -4.51 10.91 -2.77
CA HIS A 171 -5.51 11.31 -3.76
C HIS A 171 -6.17 12.65 -3.40
N ARG A 172 -6.36 12.95 -2.12
CA ARG A 172 -6.95 14.23 -1.67
C ARG A 172 -5.93 15.37 -1.53
N LEU A 173 -4.71 15.06 -1.11
CA LEU A 173 -3.67 16.05 -0.80
C LEU A 173 -2.94 16.55 -2.05
N LEU A 174 -2.49 15.63 -2.91
CA LEU A 174 -1.65 15.95 -4.07
C LEU A 174 -2.47 16.58 -5.21
N LEU A 175 -1.83 17.43 -6.01
CA LEU A 175 -2.45 18.01 -7.20
C LEU A 175 -2.84 16.93 -8.22
N PRO A 176 -3.89 17.14 -9.04
CA PRO A 176 -4.29 16.19 -10.08
C PRO A 176 -3.18 15.89 -11.10
N ALA A 177 -3.24 14.68 -11.67
CA ALA A 177 -2.42 14.34 -12.83
C ALA A 177 -2.83 15.25 -14.00
N GLY A 178 -1.92 15.45 -14.94
CA GLY A 178 -2.23 16.26 -16.12
C GLY A 178 -3.26 15.63 -17.03
N PRO A 179 -3.84 16.42 -17.95
CA PRO A 179 -4.46 15.81 -19.10
C PRO A 179 -3.44 14.84 -19.72
N ALA A 180 -3.87 13.61 -19.95
CA ALA A 180 -3.11 12.68 -20.75
C ALA A 180 -2.84 13.39 -22.09
N LYS A 181 -1.60 13.36 -22.60
CA LYS A 181 -1.32 13.75 -23.99
C LYS A 181 -2.25 12.90 -24.85
N GLN A 182 -3.33 13.48 -25.37
CA GLN A 182 -4.15 12.80 -26.37
C GLN A 182 -3.20 12.44 -27.51
N ALA A 183 -3.13 11.15 -27.86
CA ALA A 183 -2.37 10.74 -29.03
C ALA A 183 -2.89 11.57 -30.20
N ALA A 184 -1.98 12.24 -30.93
CA ALA A 184 -2.37 13.00 -32.11
C ALA A 184 -3.16 12.06 -33.04
N PRO A 185 -4.28 12.52 -33.64
CA PRO A 185 -5.05 11.68 -34.54
C PRO A 185 -4.13 11.14 -35.63
N VAL A 186 -4.13 9.82 -35.80
CA VAL A 186 -3.42 9.16 -36.91
C VAL A 186 -3.97 9.77 -38.20
N PRO A 187 -3.12 10.33 -39.08
CA PRO A 187 -3.58 10.89 -40.34
C PRO A 187 -4.33 9.80 -41.11
N GLN A 188 -5.61 10.03 -41.40
CA GLN A 188 -6.33 9.21 -42.37
C GLN A 188 -5.65 9.44 -43.72
N ARG A 189 -5.10 8.36 -44.29
CA ARG A 189 -4.74 8.33 -45.71
C ARG A 189 -5.95 7.88 -46.50
#